data_AF-A0A225DMC5-F1
#
_entry.id   AF-A0A225DMC5-F1
#
_cell.length_a   1.000
_cell.length_b   1.000
_cell.length_c   1.000
_cell.angle_alpha   90.00
_cell.angle_beta   90.00
_cell.angle_gamma   90.00
#
_symmetry.space_group_name_H-M   'P 1'
#
loop_
_entity.id
_entity.type
_entity.pdbx_description
1 polymer ?
#
loop_
_entity_poly.entity_id
_entity_poly.type
_entity_poly.pdbx_seq_one_letter_code
_entity_poly.pdbx_strand_id
1 'polypeptide(L)'
;MTRYFPDTHDAILRHLFQCRMSDEQIAERMGLGWQTIRRNRERLGLGMPNKRETHSNRPEEPLPRITPEPTNPILIARQTLGKRVTESNGCYLLDRTPTSAPDLVREANRVRLKLGREQFGPEAWRV
;
A
#
# COMPACT_ATOMS: atom_id res chain seq x y z
N MET A 1 -15.51 14.94 31.95
CA MET A 1 -15.90 14.68 30.55
C MET A 1 -16.39 15.99 29.95
N THR A 2 -15.70 16.50 28.94
CA THR A 2 -16.09 17.72 28.21
C THR A 2 -17.41 17.46 27.46
N ARG A 3 -18.37 18.38 27.55
CA ARG A 3 -19.69 18.26 26.91
C ARG A 3 -19.63 18.78 25.47
N TYR A 4 -20.39 18.16 24.56
CA TYR A 4 -20.48 18.62 23.17
C TYR A 4 -21.51 19.75 23.03
N PHE A 5 -21.10 20.87 22.43
CA PHE A 5 -21.95 22.01 22.09
C PHE A 5 -22.03 22.15 20.57
N PRO A 6 -23.19 21.89 19.94
CA PRO A 6 -23.33 21.91 18.47
C PRO A 6 -22.91 23.24 17.84
N ASP A 7 -23.27 24.36 18.47
CA ASP A 7 -23.04 25.70 17.90
C ASP A 7 -21.55 26.01 17.67
N THR A 8 -20.68 25.51 18.55
CA THR A 8 -19.23 25.73 18.47
C THR A 8 -18.50 24.57 17.81
N HIS A 9 -18.94 23.34 18.08
CA HIS A 9 -18.19 22.14 17.70
C HIS A 9 -18.51 21.62 16.30
N ASP A 10 -19.66 21.95 15.71
CA ASP A 10 -20.04 21.45 14.38
C ASP A 10 -19.10 21.97 13.28
N ALA A 11 -18.74 23.25 13.36
CA ALA A 11 -17.83 23.88 12.40
C ALA A 11 -16.42 23.27 12.48
N ILE A 12 -15.93 23.05 13.71
CA ILE A 12 -14.64 22.41 13.98
C ILE A 12 -14.66 20.97 13.47
N LEU A 13 -15.71 20.22 13.78
CA LEU A 13 -15.87 18.83 13.35
C LEU A 13 -15.87 18.70 11.81
N ARG A 14 -16.58 19.59 11.11
CA ARG A 14 -16.55 19.63 9.63
C ARG A 14 -15.16 19.91 9.09
N HIS A 15 -14.47 20.90 9.65
CA HIS A 15 -13.14 21.28 9.20
C HIS A 15 -12.13 20.14 9.41
N LEU A 16 -12.12 19.50 10.59
CA LEU A 16 -11.20 18.40 10.87
C LEU A 16 -11.50 17.16 10.00
N PHE A 17 -12.78 16.89 9.71
CA PHE A 17 -13.16 15.82 8.80
C PHE A 17 -12.73 16.09 7.35
N GLN A 18 -12.82 17.35 6.88
CA GLN A 18 -12.29 17.75 5.58
C GLN A 18 -10.77 17.55 5.48
N CYS A 19 -10.05 17.73 6.59
CA CYS A 19 -8.64 17.43 6.72
C CYS A 19 -8.33 15.91 6.80
N ARG A 20 -9.30 15.04 6.50
CA ARG A 20 -9.15 13.57 6.49
C ARG A 20 -8.75 12.96 7.83
N MET A 21 -9.04 13.63 8.95
CA MET A 21 -8.80 13.05 10.28
C MET A 21 -9.84 11.97 10.62
N SER A 22 -9.39 10.93 11.32
CA SER A 22 -10.27 9.87 11.85
C SER A 22 -11.06 10.34 13.07
N ASP A 23 -12.18 9.66 13.36
CA ASP A 23 -13.03 9.99 14.52
C ASP A 23 -12.25 9.97 15.85
N GLU A 24 -11.22 9.12 15.97
CA GLU A 24 -10.32 9.04 17.14
C GLU A 24 -9.40 10.26 17.25
N GLN A 25 -8.78 10.67 16.13
CA GLN A 25 -7.92 11.86 16.09
C GLN A 25 -8.71 13.15 16.34
N ILE A 26 -9.93 13.23 15.80
CA ILE A 26 -10.83 14.35 16.05
C ILE A 26 -11.23 14.40 17.52
N ALA A 27 -11.54 13.23 18.12
CA ALA A 27 -11.90 13.13 19.52
C ALA A 27 -10.76 13.58 20.45
N GLU A 28 -9.54 13.13 20.18
CA GLU A 28 -8.34 13.57 20.90
C GLU A 28 -8.15 15.08 20.80
N ARG A 29 -8.23 15.62 19.57
CA ARG A 29 -8.02 17.06 19.31
C ARG A 29 -9.08 17.96 19.95
N MET A 30 -10.31 17.47 20.06
CA MET A 30 -11.41 18.21 20.70
C MET A 30 -11.55 17.89 22.20
N GLY A 31 -10.77 16.96 22.75
CA GLY A 31 -10.90 16.51 24.14
C GLY A 31 -12.26 15.87 24.44
N LEU A 32 -12.86 15.19 23.45
CA LEU A 32 -14.18 14.58 23.52
C LEU A 32 -14.09 13.06 23.35
N GLY A 33 -15.16 12.34 23.68
CA GLY A 33 -15.24 10.91 23.40
C GLY A 33 -15.47 10.62 21.92
N TRP A 34 -14.81 9.60 21.37
CA TRP A 34 -14.97 9.17 19.97
C TRP A 34 -16.42 8.82 19.60
N GLN A 35 -17.20 8.25 20.53
CA GLN A 35 -18.63 7.98 20.34
C GLN A 35 -19.44 9.26 20.15
N THR A 36 -19.08 10.33 20.88
CA THR A 36 -19.71 11.65 20.78
C THR A 36 -19.41 12.28 19.42
N ILE A 37 -18.17 12.18 18.95
CA ILE A 37 -17.77 12.65 17.62
C ILE A 37 -18.52 11.88 16.54
N ARG A 38 -18.54 10.55 16.61
CA ARG A 38 -19.24 9.69 15.64
C ARG A 38 -20.74 10.05 15.53
N ARG A 39 -21.44 10.15 16.66
CA ARG A 39 -22.87 10.51 16.68
C ARG A 39 -23.13 11.87 16.04
N ASN A 40 -22.31 12.88 16.33
CA ASN A 40 -22.47 14.21 15.76
C ASN A 40 -22.05 14.28 14.29
N ARG A 41 -21.03 13.50 13.89
CA ARG A 41 -20.63 13.34 12.49
C ARG A 41 -21.77 12.76 11.65
N GLU A 42 -22.41 11.69 12.14
CA GLU A 42 -23.59 11.08 11.53
C GLU A 42 -24.76 12.07 11.44
N ARG A 43 -25.03 12.85 12.51
CA ARG A 43 -26.04 13.92 12.52
C ARG A 43 -25.77 14.99 11.45
N LEU A 44 -24.51 15.31 11.20
CA LEU A 44 -24.08 16.31 10.21
C LEU A 44 -24.04 15.77 8.77
N GLY A 45 -24.36 14.49 8.54
CA GLY A 45 -24.31 13.87 7.22
C GLY A 45 -22.88 13.70 6.67
N LEU A 46 -21.87 13.84 7.53
CA LEU A 46 -20.48 13.59 7.17
C LEU A 46 -20.32 12.06 7.13
N GLY A 47 -20.35 11.49 5.92
CA GLY A 47 -20.37 10.04 5.68
C GLY A 47 -19.25 9.27 6.39
N MET A 48 -19.35 7.93 6.44
CA MET A 48 -18.35 7.10 7.12
C MET A 48 -16.93 7.42 6.63
N PRO A 49 -15.94 7.59 7.52
CA PRO A 49 -14.55 7.64 7.10
C PRO A 49 -14.28 6.37 6.31
N ASN A 50 -13.76 6.53 5.10
CA ASN A 50 -13.47 5.41 4.23
C ASN A 50 -12.62 4.41 5.01
N LYS A 51 -13.15 3.19 5.20
CA LYS A 51 -12.47 2.05 5.86
C LYS A 51 -11.11 1.68 5.22
N ARG A 52 -10.70 2.38 4.16
CA ARG A 52 -9.43 2.21 3.47
C ARG A 52 -8.25 2.90 4.16
N GLU A 53 -8.48 3.77 5.14
CA GLU A 53 -7.39 4.56 5.78
C GLU A 53 -7.07 4.14 7.23
N THR A 54 -7.84 3.22 7.81
CA THR A 54 -7.67 2.79 9.23
C THR A 54 -6.45 1.88 9.48
N HIS A 55 -5.61 1.62 8.45
CA HIS A 55 -4.35 0.89 8.59
C HIS A 55 -3.12 1.80 8.78
N SER A 56 -3.27 3.11 9.02
CA SER A 56 -2.11 4.02 9.15
C SER A 56 -1.66 4.33 10.60
N ASN A 57 -2.22 3.67 11.63
CA ASN A 57 -1.74 3.79 13.01
C ASN A 57 -1.31 2.44 13.58
N ARG A 58 -0.47 1.69 12.84
CA ARG A 58 0.43 0.74 13.49
C ARG A 58 1.60 1.60 14.02
N PRO A 59 1.94 1.60 15.32
CA PRO A 59 3.24 2.13 15.74
C PRO A 59 4.26 1.46 14.84
N GLU A 60 5.06 2.25 14.12
CA GLU A 60 6.02 1.76 13.14
C GLU A 60 6.90 0.71 13.83
N GLU A 61 6.51 -0.56 13.69
CA GLU A 61 7.43 -1.66 13.79
C GLU A 61 8.52 -1.27 12.79
N PRO A 62 9.76 -1.08 13.25
CA PRO A 62 10.82 -0.52 12.43
C PRO A 62 10.78 -1.30 11.13
N LEU A 63 10.49 -0.60 10.02
CA LEU A 63 10.38 -1.20 8.70
C LEU A 63 11.52 -2.21 8.61
N PRO A 64 11.24 -3.49 8.29
CA PRO A 64 12.33 -4.44 8.09
C PRO A 64 13.28 -3.73 7.15
N ARG A 65 14.53 -3.52 7.61
CA ARG A 65 15.57 -2.80 6.87
C ARG A 65 15.40 -3.26 5.44
N ILE A 66 15.17 -2.34 4.49
CA ILE A 66 15.06 -2.68 3.07
C ILE A 66 16.33 -3.44 2.73
N THR A 67 16.27 -4.75 2.87
CA THR A 67 17.28 -5.65 2.34
C THR A 67 17.04 -5.56 0.85
N PRO A 68 18.08 -5.33 0.05
CA PRO A 68 17.94 -5.15 -1.39
C PRO A 68 17.65 -6.48 -2.12
N GLU A 69 16.96 -7.40 -1.47
CA GLU A 69 16.65 -8.73 -1.99
C GLU A 69 15.13 -8.85 -2.09
N PRO A 70 14.52 -8.41 -3.21
CA PRO A 70 13.18 -8.85 -3.56
C PRO A 70 13.22 -10.39 -3.66
N THR A 71 12.81 -11.08 -2.59
CA THR A 71 12.80 -12.54 -2.46
C THR A 71 12.00 -13.22 -3.58
N ASN A 72 11.13 -12.47 -4.28
CA ASN A 72 10.37 -12.98 -5.41
C ASN A 72 11.18 -12.87 -6.73
N PRO A 73 11.60 -14.01 -7.33
CA PRO A 73 12.35 -14.00 -8.58
C PRO A 73 11.58 -13.35 -9.73
N ILE A 74 10.25 -13.38 -9.73
CA ILE A 74 9.44 -12.74 -10.77
C ILE A 74 9.60 -11.22 -10.73
N LEU A 75 9.70 -10.63 -9.53
CA LEU A 75 9.92 -9.19 -9.37
C LEU A 75 11.30 -8.78 -9.86
N ILE A 76 12.34 -9.56 -9.54
CA ILE A 76 13.70 -9.32 -10.06
C ILE A 76 13.72 -9.41 -11.58
N ALA A 77 13.07 -10.43 -12.14
CA ALA A 77 12.99 -10.64 -13.58
C ALA A 77 12.28 -9.47 -14.27
N ARG A 78 11.15 -9.00 -13.71
CA ARG A 78 10.43 -7.83 -14.21
C ARG A 78 11.26 -6.55 -14.11
N GLN A 79 12.03 -6.35 -13.05
CA GLN A 79 12.93 -5.20 -12.93
C GLN A 79 14.08 -5.25 -13.94
N THR A 80 14.62 -6.46 -14.19
CA THR A 80 15.71 -6.69 -15.13
C THR A 80 15.26 -6.51 -16.58
N LEU A 81 14.10 -7.05 -16.95
CA LEU A 81 13.56 -7.03 -18.31
C LEU A 81 12.74 -5.75 -18.60
N GLY A 82 12.30 -5.06 -17.56
CA GLY A 82 11.61 -3.77 -17.62
C GLY A 82 10.36 -3.82 -18.50
N LYS A 83 10.33 -2.96 -19.54
CA LYS A 83 9.20 -2.82 -20.46
C LYS A 83 8.95 -4.04 -21.35
N ARG A 84 9.88 -5.01 -21.41
CA ARG A 84 9.70 -6.25 -22.18
C ARG A 84 8.67 -7.17 -21.53
N VAL A 85 8.43 -7.03 -20.23
CA VAL A 85 7.48 -7.85 -19.49
C VAL A 85 6.17 -7.09 -19.29
N THR A 86 5.08 -7.67 -19.77
CA THR A 86 3.72 -7.19 -19.53
C THR A 86 2.91 -8.29 -18.87
N GLU A 87 2.06 -7.94 -17.92
CA GLU A 87 1.20 -8.89 -17.22
C GLU A 87 -0.24 -8.63 -17.68
N SER A 88 -0.92 -9.67 -18.16
CA SER A 88 -2.30 -9.58 -18.62
C SER A 88 -3.06 -10.85 -18.23
N ASN A 89 -4.20 -10.69 -17.56
CA ASN A 89 -5.12 -11.77 -17.21
C ASN A 89 -4.47 -13.01 -16.55
N GLY A 90 -3.45 -12.81 -15.71
CA GLY A 90 -2.74 -13.90 -15.01
C GLY A 90 -1.67 -14.61 -15.85
N CYS A 91 -1.34 -14.10 -17.03
CA CYS A 91 -0.22 -14.55 -17.86
C CYS A 91 0.87 -13.47 -17.94
N TYR A 92 2.13 -13.90 -17.98
CA TYR A 92 3.24 -13.02 -18.33
C TYR A 92 3.45 -13.03 -19.84
N LEU A 93 3.65 -11.86 -20.42
CA LEU A 93 4.03 -11.71 -21.81
C LEU A 93 5.41 -11.07 -21.86
N LEU A 94 6.35 -11.78 -22.49
CA LEU A 94 7.68 -11.28 -22.82
C LEU A 94 7.68 -10.85 -24.29
N ASP A 95 7.89 -9.58 -24.60
CA ASP A 95 7.86 -9.07 -25.98
C ASP A 95 6.58 -9.47 -26.75
N ARG A 96 5.43 -9.45 -26.04
CA ARG A 96 4.10 -9.88 -26.52
C ARG A 96 3.92 -11.39 -26.74
N THR A 97 4.88 -12.23 -26.38
CA THR A 97 4.70 -13.69 -26.38
C THR A 97 4.34 -14.20 -24.99
N PRO A 98 3.28 -15.01 -24.84
CA PRO A 98 2.92 -15.57 -23.55
C PRO A 98 4.04 -16.50 -23.07
N THR A 99 4.49 -16.26 -21.84
CA THR A 99 5.68 -16.87 -21.25
C THR A 99 5.38 -17.29 -19.81
N SER A 100 5.97 -18.41 -19.39
CA SER A 100 5.83 -18.92 -18.02
C SER A 100 6.72 -18.13 -17.03
N ALA A 101 6.37 -18.13 -15.74
CA ALA A 101 7.21 -17.49 -14.73
C ALA A 101 8.66 -18.03 -14.69
N PRO A 102 8.91 -19.36 -14.80
CA PRO A 102 10.28 -19.89 -14.93
C PRO A 102 11.04 -19.36 -16.14
N ASP A 103 10.42 -19.30 -17.31
CA ASP A 103 11.08 -18.87 -18.54
C ASP A 103 11.40 -17.38 -18.53
N LEU A 104 10.54 -16.59 -17.89
CA LEU A 104 10.78 -15.17 -17.63
C LEU A 104 12.02 -14.94 -16.75
N VAL A 105 12.19 -15.76 -15.72
CA VAL A 105 13.36 -15.70 -14.82
C VAL A 105 14.63 -16.16 -15.54
N ARG A 106 14.55 -17.22 -16.35
CA ARG A 106 15.66 -17.67 -17.20
C ARG A 106 16.14 -16.59 -18.15
N GLU A 107 15.21 -15.92 -18.83
CA GLU A 107 15.57 -14.84 -19.74
C GLU A 107 16.17 -13.64 -19.00
N ALA A 108 15.65 -13.29 -17.82
CA ALA A 108 16.26 -12.26 -16.98
C ALA A 108 17.68 -12.64 -16.53
N ASN A 109 17.91 -13.90 -16.15
CA ASN A 109 19.24 -14.41 -15.81
C ASN A 109 20.20 -14.36 -17.01
N ARG A 110 19.74 -14.65 -18.24
CA ARG A 110 20.56 -14.46 -19.46
C ARG A 110 20.99 -13.01 -19.65
N VAL A 111 20.08 -12.06 -19.43
CA VAL A 111 20.39 -10.62 -19.53
C VAL A 111 21.37 -10.21 -18.43
N ARG A 112 21.21 -10.72 -17.21
CA ARG A 112 22.12 -10.43 -16.09
C ARG A 112 23.52 -10.99 -16.29
N LEU A 113 23.65 -12.21 -16.81
CA LEU A 113 24.94 -12.80 -17.15
C LEU A 113 25.69 -11.95 -18.18
N LYS A 114 24.99 -11.46 -19.21
CA LYS A 114 25.56 -10.51 -20.19
C LYS A 114 26.04 -9.20 -19.55
N LEU A 115 25.42 -8.80 -18.43
CA LEU A 115 25.79 -7.60 -17.65
C LEU A 115 26.81 -7.91 -16.53
N GLY A 116 27.33 -9.14 -16.45
CA GLY A 116 28.27 -9.56 -15.40
C GLY A 116 27.66 -9.62 -13.99
N ARG A 117 26.34 -9.77 -13.88
CA ARG A 117 25.62 -9.86 -12.60
C ARG A 117 25.29 -11.30 -12.24
N GLU A 118 25.19 -11.57 -10.94
CA GLU A 118 24.81 -12.88 -10.43
C GLU A 118 23.38 -13.27 -10.82
N GLN A 119 23.19 -14.58 -11.03
CA GLN A 119 21.90 -15.21 -11.28
C GLN A 119 21.07 -15.27 -10.00
N PHE A 120 19.74 -15.29 -10.12
CA PHE A 120 18.84 -15.33 -8.98
C PHE A 120 17.73 -16.36 -9.15
N GLY A 121 17.04 -16.67 -8.04
CA GLY A 121 15.94 -17.62 -7.99
C GLY A 121 16.37 -19.09 -7.75
N PRO A 122 15.39 -20.02 -7.77
CA PRO A 122 15.62 -21.45 -7.61
C PRO A 122 16.61 -21.97 -8.66
N GLU A 123 17.41 -22.97 -8.29
CA GLU A 123 18.45 -23.55 -9.17
C GLU A 123 17.86 -24.04 -10.51
N ALA A 124 16.65 -24.62 -10.49
CA ALA A 124 15.94 -25.07 -11.70
C ALA A 124 15.58 -23.95 -12.71
N TRP A 125 15.66 -22.68 -12.31
CA TRP A 125 15.31 -21.51 -13.14
C TRP A 125 16.54 -20.68 -13.55
N ARG A 126 17.74 -21.13 -13.17
CA ARG A 126 19.02 -20.58 -13.62
C ARG A 126 19.37 -21.12 -15.02
N VAL A 127 20.25 -20.42 -15.74
CA VAL A 127 20.64 -20.68 -17.14
C VAL A 127 22.15 -20.85 -17.29
#